data_AF-A0A292YFA0-F1
#
_entry.id   AF-A0A292YFA0-F1
#
_cell.length_a   1.000
_cell.length_b   1.000
_cell.length_c   1.000
_cell.angle_alpha   90.00
_cell.angle_beta   90.00
_cell.angle_gamma   90.00
#
_symmetry.space_group_name_H-M   'P 1'
#
loop_
_entity.id
_entity.type
_entity.pdbx_description
1 polymer ?
#
loop_
_entity_poly.entity_id
_entity_poly.type
_entity_poly.pdbx_seq_one_letter_code
_entity_poly.pdbx_strand_id
1 'polypeptide(L)' 'MHRILSKLADWLIEKEEKEAERCDIPDEVIDEWLDILKTRREHLKKEGDTDSEEYEMLNDLIKKVTHIKEIRAKKCEIKK' A
#
# COMPACT_ATOMS: atom_id res chain seq x y z
N MET A 1 11.31 -10.10 -7.00
CA MET A 1 10.93 -9.24 -5.85
C MET A 1 10.40 -7.86 -6.23
N HIS A 2 10.77 -7.24 -7.36
CA HIS A 2 10.27 -5.89 -7.74
C HIS A 2 8.85 -5.81 -8.34
N ARG A 3 8.29 -6.91 -8.88
CA ARG A 3 7.03 -6.83 -9.65
C ARG A 3 5.80 -6.42 -8.84
N ILE A 4 5.73 -6.75 -7.55
CA ILE A 4 4.56 -6.44 -6.71
C ILE A 4 4.56 -4.95 -6.35
N LEU A 5 5.72 -4.40 -5.96
CA LEU A 5 5.88 -2.97 -5.66
C LEU A 5 5.63 -2.09 -6.88
N SER A 6 6.16 -2.46 -8.05
CA SER A 6 5.89 -1.71 -9.29
C SER A 6 4.40 -1.75 -9.64
N LYS A 7 3.78 -2.94 -9.60
CA LYS A 7 2.33 -3.06 -9.84
C LYS A 7 1.51 -2.28 -8.82
N LEU A 8 1.94 -2.23 -7.55
CA LEU A 8 1.29 -1.46 -6.50
C LEU A 8 1.41 0.04 -6.79
N ALA A 9 2.61 0.52 -7.13
CA ALA A 9 2.86 1.92 -7.44
C ALA A 9 2.08 2.36 -8.69
N ASP A 10 2.15 1.57 -9.76
CA ASP A 10 1.38 1.79 -10.99
C ASP A 10 -0.13 1.83 -10.68
N TRP A 11 -0.62 0.85 -9.92
CA TRP A 11 -2.00 0.79 -9.49
C TRP A 11 -2.40 2.00 -8.63
N LEU A 12 -1.56 2.43 -7.69
CA LEU A 12 -1.84 3.61 -6.86
C LEU A 12 -1.89 4.90 -7.66
N ILE A 13 -0.99 5.05 -8.64
CA ILE A 13 -0.98 6.19 -9.57
C ILE A 13 -2.25 6.18 -10.42
N GLU A 14 -2.66 5.01 -10.94
CA GLU A 14 -3.91 4.87 -11.71
C GLU A 14 -5.17 5.09 -10.85
N LYS A 15 -5.09 4.82 -9.54
CA LYS A 15 -6.22 4.87 -8.60
C LYS A 15 -6.41 6.22 -7.91
N GLU A 16 -5.39 7.08 -7.84
CA GLU A 16 -5.48 8.42 -7.24
C GLU A 16 -6.56 9.31 -7.87
N GLU A 17 -7.08 8.97 -9.06
CA GLU A 17 -8.20 9.69 -9.66
C GLU A 17 -9.61 9.12 -9.40
N LYS A 18 -9.82 7.83 -9.07
CA LYS A 18 -11.20 7.26 -9.12
C LYS A 18 -11.64 6.18 -8.13
N GLU A 19 -10.78 5.50 -7.38
CA GLU A 19 -11.13 4.08 -7.12
C GLU A 19 -10.66 3.44 -5.80
N ALA A 20 -11.01 4.06 -4.68
CA ALA A 20 -11.19 3.32 -3.43
C ALA A 20 -12.55 2.59 -3.34
N GLU A 21 -13.37 2.60 -4.41
CA GLU A 21 -14.80 2.27 -4.35
C GLU A 21 -15.19 0.87 -4.83
N ARG A 22 -14.39 0.17 -5.65
CA ARG A 22 -14.90 -1.05 -6.32
C ARG A 22 -14.78 -2.36 -5.55
N CYS A 23 -14.17 -2.40 -4.38
CA CYS A 23 -14.03 -3.62 -3.57
C CYS A 23 -13.37 -4.84 -4.28
N ASP A 24 -12.89 -4.72 -5.52
CA ASP A 24 -12.45 -5.85 -6.39
C ASP A 24 -11.22 -6.60 -5.89
N ILE A 25 -10.35 -5.94 -5.13
CA ILE A 25 -9.11 -6.54 -4.63
C ILE A 25 -9.38 -7.20 -3.28
N PRO A 26 -9.07 -8.48 -3.05
CA PRO A 26 -9.26 -9.10 -1.74
C PRO A 26 -8.46 -8.38 -0.63
N ASP A 27 -8.99 -8.36 0.60
CA ASP A 27 -8.29 -7.73 1.72
C ASP A 27 -6.97 -8.43 2.05
N GLU A 28 -6.87 -9.74 1.78
CA GLU A 28 -5.62 -10.52 1.87
C GLU A 28 -4.50 -9.96 0.98
N VAL A 29 -4.84 -9.48 -0.21
CA VAL A 29 -3.87 -8.88 -1.15
C VAL A 29 -3.39 -7.53 -0.63
N ILE A 30 -4.29 -6.75 -0.02
CA ILE A 30 -3.93 -5.46 0.59
C ILE A 30 -3.03 -5.68 1.81
N ASP A 31 -3.30 -6.72 2.59
CA ASP A 31 -2.48 -7.10 3.74
C ASP A 31 -1.10 -7.59 3.30
N GLU A 32 -1.00 -8.38 2.23
CA GLU A 32 0.27 -8.77 1.62
C GLU A 32 1.07 -7.54 1.16
N TRP A 33 0.41 -6.56 0.54
CA TRP A 33 1.07 -5.32 0.12
C TRP A 33 1.61 -4.52 1.30
N LEU A 34 0.84 -4.38 2.38
CA LEU A 34 1.29 -3.71 3.59
C LEU A 34 2.47 -4.43 4.24
N ASP A 35 2.46 -5.76 4.24
CA ASP A 35 3.55 -6.57 4.80
C ASP A 35 4.85 -6.39 4.01
N ILE A 36 4.79 -6.45 2.68
CA ILE A 36 5.94 -6.22 1.80
C ILE A 36 6.53 -4.82 1.99
N LEU A 37 5.68 -3.79 2.01
CA LEU A 37 6.12 -2.40 2.21
C LEU A 37 6.76 -2.20 3.59
N LYS A 38 6.14 -2.73 4.65
CA LYS A 38 6.67 -2.63 6.02
C LYS A 38 7.99 -3.36 6.15
N THR A 39 8.09 -4.58 5.62
CA THR A 39 9.33 -5.38 5.61
C THR A 39 10.47 -4.62 4.92
N ARG A 40 10.19 -4.02 3.76
CA ARG A 40 11.19 -3.23 3.02
C ARG A 40 11.61 -1.97 3.79
N ARG A 41 10.65 -1.25 4.37
CA ARG A 41 10.93 -0.09 5.23
C ARG A 41 11.76 -0.46 6.46
N GLU A 42 11.45 -1.59 7.11
CA GLU A 42 12.21 -2.09 8.24
C GLU A 42 13.63 -2.50 7.86
N HIS A 43 13.83 -3.01 6.65
CA HIS A 43 15.16 -3.28 6.11
C HIS A 43 15.97 -1.98 5.99
N LEU A 44 15.44 -0.95 5.33
CA LEU A 44 16.10 0.35 5.21
C LEU A 44 16.38 0.97 6.59
N LYS A 45 15.42 0.86 7.51
CA LYS A 45 15.60 1.32 8.89
C LYS A 45 16.74 0.61 9.60
N LYS A 46 16.91 -0.70 9.40
CA LYS A 46 18.02 -1.48 9.97
C LYS A 46 19.36 -1.12 9.33
N GLU A 47 19.35 -0.76 8.05
CA GLU A 47 20.54 -0.28 7.33
C GLU A 47 20.90 1.17 7.68
N GLY A 48 20.06 1.87 8.46
CA GLY A 48 20.24 3.26 8.83
C GLY A 48 19.86 4.25 7.74
N ASP A 49 19.21 3.77 6.67
CA ASP A 49 18.82 4.56 5.50
C ASP A 49 17.40 5.13 5.67
N THR A 50 17.17 5.84 6.77
CA THR A 50 15.85 6.41 7.10
C THR A 50 15.60 7.79 6.49
N ASP A 51 16.65 8.43 5.98
CA ASP A 51 16.56 9.77 5.36
C ASP A 51 16.60 9.68 3.82
N SER A 52 16.51 8.49 3.24
CA SER A 52 16.47 8.32 1.78
C SER A 52 15.10 8.59 1.19
N GLU A 53 15.09 9.05 -0.06
CA GLU A 53 13.86 9.18 -0.86
C GLU A 53 13.11 7.83 -0.94
N GLU A 54 13.82 6.70 -0.94
CA GLU A 54 13.20 5.37 -0.91
C GLU A 54 12.41 5.16 0.39
N TYR A 55 12.97 5.56 1.54
CA TYR A 55 12.29 5.44 2.83
C TYR A 55 11.06 6.34 2.92
N GLU A 56 11.14 7.57 2.43
CA GLU A 56 9.99 8.48 2.37
C GLU A 56 8.90 7.95 1.43
N MET A 57 9.25 7.51 0.23
CA MET A 57 8.31 6.88 -0.70
C MET A 57 7.61 5.66 -0.09
N LEU A 58 8.35 4.79 0.60
CA LEU A 58 7.76 3.64 1.29
C LEU A 58 6.78 4.06 2.39
N ASN A 59 7.08 5.11 3.16
CA ASN A 59 6.15 5.62 4.16
C ASN A 59 4.85 6.14 3.52
N ASP A 60 4.94 6.84 2.41
CA ASP A 60 3.77 7.38 1.73
C ASP A 60 2.94 6.29 1.06
N LEU A 61 3.58 5.28 0.45
CA LEU A 61 2.88 4.09 -0.05
C LEU A 61 2.15 3.35 1.09
N ILE A 62 2.79 3.16 2.25
CA ILE A 62 2.15 2.53 3.42
C ILE A 62 0.91 3.32 3.86
N LYS A 63 1.00 4.65 3.94
CA LYS A 63 -0.15 5.51 4.29
C LYS A 63 -1.28 5.34 3.28
N LYS A 64 -0.99 5.43 1.98
CA LYS A 64 -2.01 5.34 0.93
C LYS A 64 -2.69 3.96 0.93
N VAL A 65 -1.93 2.86 1.05
CA VAL A 65 -2.50 1.50 1.13
C VAL A 65 -3.34 1.30 2.40
N THR A 66 -2.89 1.84 3.54
CA THR A 66 -3.65 1.80 4.80
C THR A 66 -4.98 2.54 4.66
N HIS A 67 -4.97 3.72 4.05
CA HIS A 67 -6.17 4.50 3.80
C HIS A 67 -7.18 3.76 2.91
N ILE A 68 -6.69 3.04 1.90
CA ILE A 68 -7.53 2.19 1.04
C ILE A 68 -8.17 1.06 1.84
N LYS A 69 -7.41 0.40 2.73
CA LYS A 69 -7.96 -0.62 3.63
C LYS A 69 -9.08 -0.05 4.50
N GLU A 70 -8.91 1.16 5.04
CA GLU A 70 -9.94 1.84 5.83
C GLU A 70 -11.19 2.20 5.02
N ILE A 71 -11.03 2.73 3.79
CA ILE A 71 -12.17 3.04 2.92
C ILE A 71 -12.93 1.76 2.58
N ARG A 72 -12.22 0.66 2.31
CA ARG A 72 -12.83 -0.64 2.04
C ARG A 72 -13.55 -1.20 3.25
N ALA A 73 -12.95 -1.15 4.44
CA ALA A 73 -13.64 -1.55 5.67
C ALA A 73 -14.96 -0.76 5.82
N LYS A 74 -14.93 0.55 5.56
CA LYS A 74 -16.14 1.39 5.61
C LYS A 74 -17.15 1.09 4.49
N LYS A 75 -16.75 0.81 3.26
CA LYS A 75 -17.67 0.69 2.10
C LYS A 75 -18.08 -0.75 1.77
N CYS A 76 -17.15 -1.70 1.92
CA CYS A 76 -17.32 -3.09 1.54
C CYS A 76 -17.90 -3.93 2.69
N GLU A 77 -17.59 -3.63 3.96
CA GLU A 77 -18.25 -4.33 5.09
C GLU A 77 -19.70 -3.87 5.28
N ILE A 78 -20.06 -2.62 4.92
CA ILE A 78 -21.47 -2.17 4.91
C ILE A 78 -22.31 -2.95 3.88
N LYS A 79 -21.69 -3.60 2.88
CA LYS A 79 -22.36 -4.43 1.87
C LYS A 79 -22.49 -5.91 2.25
N LYS A 80 -22.01 -6.33 3.43
CA LYS A 80 -22.08 -7.74 3.87
C LYS A 80 -23.38 -8.04 4.62
#